data_AF-A0A1F6CJJ8-F1
#
_entry.id   AF-A0A1F6CJJ8-F1
#
_cell.length_a   1.000
_cell.length_b   1.000
_cell.length_c   1.000
_cell.angle_alpha   90.00
_cell.angle_beta   90.00
_cell.angle_gamma   90.00
#
_symmetry.space_group_name_H-M   'P 1'
#
loop_
_entity.id
_entity.type
_entity.pdbx_description
1 polymer ?
#
loop_
_entity_poly.entity_id
_entity_poly.type
_entity_poly.pdbx_seq_one_letter_code
_entity_poly.pdbx_strand_id
1 'polypeptide(L)'
;MSQWILRGLRTGIKSTRYPEHAERAMGVSPGFPVATRRTEQEARALVALCPTRALAHAGEELAVDYRRCVHCYRCARADAPMSWADDFERSAVKPGGKALDGAFERSIHILVVDAGDCGACLNEVRQLNNPYYNMHRLGFFITPTPRQADVLLVVGPVTEQMRVALEKAYAGMPGPKCVMAVGACALSGGVFGPSFTAGSGVADVIPVDVEVPGNPPPPLAILHGLLVATGRK
;
A
#
# COMPACT_ATOMS: atom_id res chain seq x y z
N MET A 1 -0.92 -44.74 -11.27
CA MET A 1 -0.94 -43.27 -11.09
C MET A 1 -2.07 -42.90 -10.16
N SER A 2 -1.80 -42.20 -9.05
CA SER A 2 -2.85 -41.84 -8.09
C SER A 2 -3.92 -40.99 -8.78
N GLN A 3 -5.19 -41.17 -8.40
CA GLN A 3 -6.30 -40.38 -8.97
C GLN A 3 -6.10 -38.86 -8.80
N TRP A 4 -5.25 -38.45 -7.85
CA TRP A 4 -4.82 -37.07 -7.64
C TRP A 4 -4.03 -36.49 -8.82
N ILE A 5 -3.14 -37.26 -9.45
CA ILE A 5 -2.35 -36.80 -10.60
C ILE A 5 -3.27 -36.55 -11.81
N LEU A 6 -4.19 -37.48 -12.09
CA LEU A 6 -5.15 -37.35 -13.17
C LEU A 6 -6.16 -36.22 -12.93
N ARG A 7 -6.59 -36.00 -11.69
CA ARG A 7 -7.42 -34.83 -11.33
C ARG A 7 -6.65 -33.53 -11.53
N GLY A 8 -5.41 -33.43 -11.04
CA GLY A 8 -4.57 -32.24 -11.22
C GLY A 8 -4.30 -31.90 -12.69
N LEU A 9 -4.06 -32.91 -13.54
CA LEU A 9 -3.90 -32.73 -14.99
C LEU A 9 -5.22 -32.34 -15.68
N ARG A 10 -6.37 -32.87 -15.23
CA ARG A 10 -7.70 -32.53 -15.77
C ARG A 10 -8.20 -31.15 -15.34
N THR A 11 -7.94 -30.75 -14.09
CA THR A 11 -8.38 -29.44 -13.59
C THR A 11 -7.41 -28.33 -13.99
N GLY A 12 -6.15 -28.69 -14.30
CA GLY A 12 -5.02 -27.77 -14.28
C GLY A 12 -4.74 -27.31 -12.84
N ILE A 13 -3.49 -26.94 -12.55
CA ILE A 13 -3.26 -26.00 -11.45
C ILE A 13 -3.80 -24.66 -11.95
N LYS A 14 -5.06 -24.34 -11.64
CA LYS A 14 -5.61 -23.01 -11.89
C LYS A 14 -5.04 -22.06 -10.84
N SER A 15 -3.81 -21.59 -11.04
CA SER A 15 -3.40 -20.32 -10.44
C SER A 15 -4.34 -19.24 -11.01
N THR A 16 -5.12 -18.61 -10.13
CA THR A 16 -5.96 -17.49 -10.55
C THR A 16 -5.06 -16.30 -10.87
N ARG A 17 -5.35 -15.62 -11.99
CA ARG A 17 -4.68 -14.36 -12.31
C ARG A 17 -5.04 -13.30 -11.26
N TYR A 18 -4.32 -12.19 -11.29
CA TYR A 18 -4.77 -11.01 -10.56
C TYR A 18 -6.18 -10.61 -11.02
N PRO A 19 -7.09 -10.19 -10.12
CA PRO A 19 -8.46 -9.84 -10.50
C PRO A 19 -8.50 -8.77 -11.60
N GLU A 20 -9.32 -8.99 -12.64
CA GLU A 20 -9.50 -8.03 -13.73
C GLU A 20 -10.44 -6.87 -13.36
N HIS A 21 -11.23 -7.06 -12.28
CA HIS A 21 -12.22 -6.10 -11.80
C HIS A 21 -12.08 -5.91 -10.29
N ALA A 22 -12.56 -4.77 -9.79
CA ALA A 22 -12.61 -4.49 -8.36
C ALA A 22 -13.44 -5.57 -7.64
N GLU A 23 -12.82 -6.21 -6.64
CA GLU A 23 -13.50 -7.15 -5.76
C GLU A 23 -14.42 -6.38 -4.81
N ARG A 24 -15.73 -6.60 -4.95
CA ARG A 24 -16.78 -5.90 -4.19
C ARG A 24 -17.29 -6.72 -3.01
N ALA A 25 -16.69 -7.87 -2.72
CA ALA A 25 -17.02 -8.62 -1.53
C ALA A 25 -16.88 -7.74 -0.28
N MET A 26 -17.87 -7.85 0.61
CA MET A 26 -17.94 -7.04 1.82
C MET A 26 -16.68 -7.25 2.67
N GLY A 27 -15.98 -6.16 3.01
CA GLY A 27 -14.75 -6.18 3.79
C GLY A 27 -13.45 -6.28 2.98
N VAL A 28 -13.51 -6.28 1.64
CA VAL A 28 -12.30 -6.38 0.78
C VAL A 28 -11.71 -5.01 0.41
N SER A 29 -12.53 -3.97 0.23
CA SER A 29 -12.02 -2.61 0.01
C SER A 29 -12.86 -1.57 0.75
N PRO A 30 -12.25 -0.70 1.58
CA PRO A 30 -12.92 0.48 2.15
C PRO A 30 -13.24 1.56 1.10
N GLY A 31 -12.71 1.42 -0.12
CA GLY A 31 -12.77 2.45 -1.16
C GLY A 31 -11.97 3.70 -0.81
N PHE A 32 -12.04 4.71 -1.67
CA PHE A 32 -11.39 6.00 -1.46
C PHE A 32 -12.29 7.19 -1.77
N PRO A 33 -12.12 8.31 -1.05
CA PRO A 33 -12.78 9.56 -1.41
C PRO A 33 -12.35 10.05 -2.80
N VAL A 34 -13.32 10.54 -3.59
CA VAL A 34 -13.10 11.00 -4.97
C VAL A 34 -13.04 12.52 -5.00
N ALA A 35 -12.04 13.06 -5.69
CA ALA A 35 -11.95 14.48 -5.99
C ALA A 35 -13.17 14.92 -6.80
N THR A 36 -13.85 15.97 -6.34
CA THR A 36 -15.12 16.42 -6.92
C THR A 36 -15.21 17.94 -6.90
N ARG A 37 -16.02 18.50 -7.81
CA ARG A 37 -16.43 19.90 -7.72
C ARG A 37 -17.57 20.07 -6.73
N ARG A 38 -17.49 21.12 -5.92
CA ARG A 38 -18.43 21.46 -4.85
C ARG A 38 -18.55 22.97 -4.74
N THR A 39 -19.58 23.46 -4.07
CA THR A 39 -19.58 24.87 -3.67
C THR A 39 -18.42 25.13 -2.71
N GLU A 40 -17.88 26.35 -2.70
CA GLU A 40 -16.75 26.70 -1.83
C GLU A 40 -17.08 26.46 -0.35
N GLN A 41 -18.32 26.73 0.06
CA GLN A 41 -18.78 26.50 1.43
C GLN A 41 -18.75 25.00 1.81
N GLU A 42 -19.24 24.12 0.94
CA GLU A 42 -19.21 22.67 1.16
C GLU A 42 -17.76 22.14 1.17
N ALA A 43 -16.92 22.61 0.24
CA ALA A 43 -15.52 22.22 0.17
C ALA A 43 -14.78 22.60 1.45
N ARG A 44 -14.97 23.82 1.95
CA ARG A 44 -14.38 24.30 3.20
C ARG A 44 -14.86 23.49 4.41
N ALA A 45 -16.15 23.15 4.46
CA ALA A 45 -16.72 22.32 5.52
C ALA A 45 -16.09 20.91 5.54
N LEU A 46 -15.96 20.27 4.37
CA LEU A 46 -15.34 18.95 4.24
C LEU A 46 -13.85 18.96 4.64
N VAL A 47 -13.10 19.98 4.23
CA VAL A 47 -11.69 20.15 4.61
C VAL A 47 -11.55 20.29 6.13
N ALA A 48 -12.44 21.05 6.77
CA ALA A 48 -12.43 21.23 8.23
C ALA A 48 -12.72 19.92 9.00
N LEU A 49 -13.46 18.97 8.40
CA LEU A 49 -13.73 17.67 9.01
C LEU A 49 -12.53 16.71 8.96
N CYS A 50 -11.57 16.93 8.05
CA CYS A 50 -10.46 16.02 7.80
C CYS A 50 -9.36 16.15 8.86
N PRO A 51 -9.15 15.15 9.73
CA PRO A 51 -8.18 15.26 10.83
C PRO A 51 -6.73 15.30 10.36
N THR A 52 -6.43 14.69 9.21
CA THR A 52 -5.06 14.54 8.68
C THR A 52 -4.73 15.51 7.55
N ARG A 53 -5.65 16.42 7.22
CA ARG A 53 -5.54 17.34 6.08
C ARG A 53 -5.28 16.60 4.76
N ALA A 54 -5.88 15.42 4.60
CA ALA A 54 -5.92 14.69 3.34
C ALA A 54 -6.83 15.37 2.31
N LEU A 55 -7.71 16.29 2.74
CA LEU A 55 -8.56 17.08 1.86
C LEU A 55 -8.00 18.50 1.77
N ALA A 56 -7.94 19.03 0.54
CA ALA A 56 -7.58 20.40 0.25
C ALA A 56 -8.53 20.96 -0.81
N HIS A 57 -8.75 22.28 -0.80
CA HIS A 57 -9.61 22.91 -1.81
C HIS A 57 -8.94 24.12 -2.46
N ALA A 58 -9.28 24.37 -3.72
CA ALA A 58 -8.93 25.56 -4.49
C ALA A 58 -10.21 26.11 -5.13
N GLY A 59 -10.86 27.06 -4.44
CA GLY A 59 -12.21 27.50 -4.80
C GLY A 59 -13.22 26.34 -4.72
N GLU A 60 -13.82 26.00 -5.85
CA GLU A 60 -14.81 24.92 -6.00
C GLU A 60 -14.19 23.53 -6.20
N GLU A 61 -12.88 23.45 -6.41
CA GLU A 61 -12.20 22.18 -6.64
C GLU A 61 -11.71 21.58 -5.34
N LEU A 62 -12.21 20.39 -5.01
CA LEU A 62 -11.82 19.62 -3.83
C LEU A 62 -10.89 18.47 -4.25
N ALA A 63 -9.67 18.50 -3.74
CA ALA A 63 -8.62 17.52 -4.00
C ALA A 63 -8.41 16.59 -2.80
N VAL A 64 -7.92 15.38 -3.09
CA VAL A 64 -7.63 14.35 -2.10
C VAL A 64 -6.15 13.95 -2.20
N ASP A 65 -5.42 14.12 -1.10
CA ASP A 65 -4.10 13.52 -0.90
C ASP A 65 -4.27 12.13 -0.26
N TYR A 66 -4.24 11.11 -1.11
CA TYR A 66 -4.40 9.71 -0.71
C TYR A 66 -3.31 9.23 0.26
N ARG A 67 -2.13 9.86 0.25
CA ARG A 67 -1.01 9.51 1.15
C ARG A 67 -1.36 9.80 2.60
N ARG A 68 -2.26 10.76 2.85
CA ARG A 68 -2.67 11.23 4.18
C ARG A 68 -4.04 10.69 4.62
N CYS A 69 -4.78 10.02 3.73
CA CYS A 69 -6.11 9.53 4.06
C CYS A 69 -6.04 8.37 5.05
N VAL A 70 -6.65 8.53 6.23
CA VAL A 70 -6.66 7.53 7.30
C VAL A 70 -7.94 6.71 7.39
N HIS A 71 -8.78 6.74 6.35
CA HIS A 71 -10.06 6.02 6.30
C HIS A 71 -10.96 6.23 7.53
N CYS A 72 -11.02 7.47 8.04
CA CYS A 72 -11.89 7.82 9.17
C CYS A 72 -13.38 7.99 8.79
N TYR A 73 -13.70 7.99 7.50
CA TYR A 73 -15.05 8.18 6.93
C TYR A 73 -15.81 9.44 7.34
N ARG A 74 -15.17 10.42 8.00
CA ARG A 74 -15.84 11.67 8.41
C ARG A 74 -16.41 12.44 7.22
N CYS A 75 -15.71 12.45 6.08
CA CYS A 75 -16.20 13.07 4.85
C CYS A 75 -17.32 12.26 4.17
N ALA A 76 -17.40 10.95 4.38
CA ALA A 76 -18.49 10.11 3.86
C ALA A 76 -19.78 10.27 4.68
N ARG A 77 -19.65 10.67 5.96
CA ARG A 77 -20.74 10.82 6.92
C ARG A 77 -21.11 12.28 7.21
N ALA A 78 -20.58 13.22 6.41
CA ALA A 78 -20.92 14.63 6.50
C ALA A 78 -22.33 14.89 5.96
N ASP A 79 -22.94 16.03 6.33
CA ASP A 79 -24.25 16.44 5.85
C ASP A 79 -24.30 16.54 4.31
N ALA A 80 -23.22 17.06 3.71
CA ALA A 80 -22.94 17.01 2.28
C ALA A 80 -21.79 16.01 2.02
N PRO A 81 -22.09 14.72 1.83
CA PRO A 81 -21.06 13.69 1.80
C PRO A 81 -20.19 13.75 0.54
N MET A 82 -18.95 13.33 0.71
CA MET A 82 -18.03 13.08 -0.38
C MET A 82 -18.42 11.80 -1.11
N SER A 83 -18.25 11.77 -2.44
CA SER A 83 -18.38 10.53 -3.21
C SER A 83 -17.16 9.63 -2.95
N TRP A 84 -17.40 8.33 -2.83
CA TRP A 84 -16.34 7.33 -2.65
C TRP A 84 -16.37 6.36 -3.82
N ALA A 85 -15.20 5.99 -4.30
CA ALA A 85 -15.03 4.95 -5.31
C ALA A 85 -14.69 3.64 -4.61
N ASP A 86 -15.23 2.54 -5.11
CA ASP A 86 -15.07 1.20 -4.51
C ASP A 86 -13.76 0.50 -4.93
N ASP A 87 -12.92 1.17 -5.74
CA ASP A 87 -11.65 0.63 -6.18
C ASP A 87 -10.55 0.71 -5.11
N PHE A 88 -9.52 -0.10 -5.26
CA PHE A 88 -8.35 -0.17 -4.36
C PHE A 88 -7.01 0.08 -5.08
N GLU A 89 -7.02 0.20 -6.41
CA GLU A 89 -5.82 0.36 -7.25
C GLU A 89 -5.31 1.80 -7.24
N ARG A 90 -4.80 2.24 -6.08
CA ARG A 90 -4.26 3.60 -5.87
C ARG A 90 -2.74 3.63 -5.66
N SER A 91 -2.09 2.48 -5.76
CA SER A 91 -0.64 2.37 -5.67
C SER A 91 0.02 2.96 -6.90
N ALA A 92 1.13 3.67 -6.73
CA ALA A 92 1.85 4.30 -7.83
C ALA A 92 3.36 4.34 -7.58
N VAL A 93 4.13 4.42 -8.66
CA VAL A 93 5.55 4.80 -8.59
C VAL A 93 5.62 6.27 -8.17
N LYS A 94 6.35 6.56 -7.10
CA LYS A 94 6.58 7.92 -6.62
C LYS A 94 7.29 8.74 -7.71
N PRO A 95 7.00 10.03 -7.90
CA PRO A 95 7.82 10.88 -8.77
C PRO A 95 9.31 10.79 -8.40
N GLY A 96 10.14 10.38 -9.37
CA GLY A 96 11.57 10.12 -9.17
C GLY A 96 11.93 8.73 -8.62
N GLY A 97 10.94 7.91 -8.28
CA GLY A 97 11.10 6.48 -7.97
C GLY A 97 11.18 5.61 -9.23
N LYS A 98 11.38 4.30 -9.04
CA LYS A 98 11.50 3.34 -10.15
C LYS A 98 10.80 2.02 -9.86
N ALA A 99 10.24 1.40 -10.89
CA ALA A 99 9.91 -0.02 -10.87
C ALA A 99 11.18 -0.86 -11.07
N LEU A 100 11.12 -2.13 -10.67
CA LEU A 100 12.13 -3.12 -11.03
C LEU A 100 12.07 -3.41 -12.54
N ASP A 101 13.19 -3.87 -13.08
CA ASP A 101 13.27 -4.25 -14.49
C ASP A 101 12.52 -5.57 -14.79
N GLY A 102 12.43 -5.91 -16.07
CA GLY A 102 11.69 -7.10 -16.54
C GLY A 102 12.24 -8.44 -16.03
N ALA A 103 13.49 -8.51 -15.55
CA ALA A 103 14.03 -9.75 -14.98
C ALA A 103 13.33 -10.12 -13.65
N PHE A 104 12.75 -9.14 -12.96
CA PHE A 104 12.05 -9.33 -11.68
C PHE A 104 10.53 -9.51 -11.85
N GLU A 105 9.99 -9.64 -13.07
CA GLU A 105 8.53 -9.66 -13.30
C GLU A 105 7.81 -10.84 -12.59
N ARG A 106 8.49 -11.99 -12.44
CA ARG A 106 7.86 -13.28 -12.09
C ARG A 106 8.39 -13.94 -10.82
N SER A 107 9.46 -13.42 -10.24
CA SER A 107 10.08 -14.00 -9.05
C SER A 107 10.72 -12.89 -8.23
N ILE A 108 10.04 -12.47 -7.17
CA ILE A 108 10.50 -11.42 -6.27
C ILE A 108 10.47 -11.88 -4.85
N HIS A 109 11.54 -11.54 -4.14
CA HIS A 109 11.70 -11.75 -2.73
C HIS A 109 11.52 -10.42 -1.98
N ILE A 110 10.61 -10.43 -1.02
CA ILE A 110 10.16 -9.26 -0.28
C ILE A 110 10.66 -9.39 1.16
N LEU A 111 11.43 -8.42 1.62
CA LEU A 111 11.67 -8.24 3.05
C LEU A 111 10.63 -7.26 3.59
N VAL A 112 9.87 -7.70 4.59
CA VAL A 112 8.93 -6.84 5.32
C VAL A 112 9.65 -6.25 6.52
N VAL A 113 9.63 -4.92 6.66
CA VAL A 113 10.14 -4.21 7.82
C VAL A 113 9.00 -3.46 8.49
N ASP A 114 8.73 -3.84 9.74
CA ASP A 114 7.90 -3.06 10.64
C ASP A 114 8.74 -1.95 11.26
N ALA A 115 8.49 -0.71 10.87
CA ALA A 115 9.19 0.46 11.36
C ALA A 115 8.35 1.23 12.41
N GLY A 116 7.53 0.53 13.20
CA GLY A 116 6.68 1.09 14.25
C GLY A 116 5.20 1.16 13.89
N ASP A 117 4.70 0.17 13.15
CA ASP A 117 3.28 0.00 12.85
C ASP A 117 2.46 -0.29 14.12
N CYS A 118 1.18 0.07 14.09
CA CYS A 118 0.23 -0.28 15.16
C CYS A 118 -0.35 -1.70 15.02
N GLY A 119 0.20 -2.49 14.10
CA GLY A 119 -0.22 -3.85 13.76
C GLY A 119 -1.25 -3.93 12.64
N ALA A 120 -1.85 -2.81 12.22
CA ALA A 120 -2.90 -2.80 11.21
C ALA A 120 -2.37 -3.12 9.81
N CYS A 121 -1.34 -2.40 9.35
CA CYS A 121 -0.78 -2.64 8.02
C CYS A 121 -0.04 -3.97 7.98
N LEU A 122 0.66 -4.33 9.06
CA LEU A 122 1.33 -5.62 9.17
C LEU A 122 0.35 -6.79 9.11
N ASN A 123 -0.85 -6.66 9.69
CA ASN A 123 -1.89 -7.68 9.55
C ASN A 123 -2.29 -7.88 8.09
N GLU A 124 -2.55 -6.81 7.33
CA GLU A 124 -2.90 -6.92 5.91
C GLU A 124 -1.77 -7.53 5.07
N VAL A 125 -0.51 -7.22 5.38
CA VAL A 125 0.66 -7.87 4.75
C VAL A 125 0.68 -9.38 5.05
N ARG A 126 0.34 -9.80 6.28
CA ARG A 126 0.26 -11.23 6.64
C ARG A 126 -0.84 -11.95 5.84
N GLN A 127 -1.96 -11.29 5.57
CA GLN A 127 -3.07 -11.87 4.81
C GLN A 127 -2.64 -12.26 3.38
N LEU A 128 -1.63 -11.60 2.79
CA LEU A 128 -1.12 -11.92 1.46
C LEU A 128 -0.69 -13.39 1.29
N ASN A 129 -0.26 -14.02 2.38
CA ASN A 129 0.19 -15.41 2.39
C ASN A 129 -0.96 -16.42 2.61
N ASN A 130 -2.16 -15.95 2.95
CA ASN A 130 -3.30 -16.84 3.13
C ASN A 130 -3.79 -17.41 1.80
N PRO A 131 -4.45 -18.58 1.78
CA PRO A 131 -4.92 -19.21 0.55
C PRO A 131 -5.81 -18.34 -0.34
N TYR A 132 -6.54 -17.39 0.25
CA TYR A 132 -7.41 -16.46 -0.46
C TYR A 132 -6.61 -15.49 -1.37
N TYR A 133 -5.60 -14.82 -0.81
CA TYR A 133 -4.79 -13.86 -1.55
C TYR A 133 -3.59 -14.49 -2.25
N ASN A 134 -3.03 -15.56 -1.67
CA ASN A 134 -1.96 -16.41 -2.18
C ASN A 134 -1.02 -15.68 -3.15
N MET A 135 -0.22 -14.75 -2.62
CA MET A 135 0.70 -13.93 -3.43
C MET A 135 1.72 -14.76 -4.21
N HIS A 136 2.02 -15.99 -3.76
CA HIS A 136 2.94 -16.90 -4.43
C HIS A 136 2.50 -17.26 -5.85
N ARG A 137 1.18 -17.28 -6.12
CA ARG A 137 0.65 -17.51 -7.48
C ARG A 137 1.05 -16.40 -8.46
N LEU A 138 1.41 -15.22 -7.95
CA LEU A 138 1.81 -14.06 -8.72
C LEU A 138 3.34 -13.91 -8.80
N GLY A 139 4.12 -14.80 -8.16
CA GLY A 139 5.59 -14.74 -8.18
C GLY A 139 6.22 -13.97 -7.02
N PHE A 140 5.46 -13.72 -5.94
CA PHE A 140 5.93 -12.97 -4.78
C PHE A 140 6.22 -13.90 -3.59
N PHE A 141 7.35 -13.69 -2.92
CA PHE A 141 7.80 -14.52 -1.80
C PHE A 141 8.33 -13.63 -0.67
N ILE A 142 8.07 -13.98 0.59
CA ILE A 142 8.68 -13.28 1.73
C ILE A 142 10.03 -13.92 2.05
N THR A 143 11.04 -13.10 2.29
CA THR A 143 12.36 -13.53 2.78
C THR A 143 12.67 -12.93 4.15
N PRO A 144 13.32 -13.67 5.06
CA PRO A 144 13.69 -13.16 6.37
C PRO A 144 14.96 -12.30 6.37
N THR A 145 15.68 -12.20 5.24
CA THR A 145 16.99 -11.54 5.18
C THR A 145 17.05 -10.47 4.09
N PRO A 146 17.62 -9.28 4.36
CA PRO A 146 17.78 -8.24 3.36
C PRO A 146 18.68 -8.67 2.20
N ARG A 147 19.63 -9.59 2.43
CA ARG A 147 20.59 -10.04 1.42
C ARG A 147 19.96 -10.82 0.26
N GLN A 148 18.73 -11.27 0.43
CA GLN A 148 17.97 -12.02 -0.57
C GLN A 148 16.73 -11.24 -1.04
N ALA A 149 16.57 -9.98 -0.63
CA ALA A 149 15.38 -9.21 -0.93
C ALA A 149 15.60 -8.28 -2.12
N ASP A 150 14.64 -8.28 -3.04
CA ASP A 150 14.56 -7.37 -4.17
C ASP A 150 13.65 -6.17 -3.83
N VAL A 151 12.63 -6.41 -2.99
CA VAL A 151 11.70 -5.38 -2.51
C VAL A 151 11.79 -5.25 -0.99
N LEU A 152 11.98 -4.01 -0.52
CA LEU A 152 11.82 -3.64 0.89
C LEU A 152 10.42 -3.09 1.09
N LEU A 153 9.54 -3.87 1.70
CA LEU A 153 8.19 -3.44 2.05
C LEU A 153 8.21 -2.89 3.46
N VAL A 154 7.99 -1.58 3.60
CA VAL A 154 8.05 -0.88 4.90
C VAL A 154 6.66 -0.46 5.33
N VAL A 155 6.29 -0.81 6.56
CA VAL A 155 5.06 -0.36 7.23
C VAL A 155 5.40 0.48 8.46
N GLY A 156 4.48 1.37 8.84
CA GLY A 156 4.65 2.25 10.00
C GLY A 156 5.37 3.58 9.70
N PRO A 157 5.34 4.54 10.63
CA PRO A 157 5.83 5.92 10.42
C PRO A 157 7.36 6.09 10.51
N VAL A 158 8.10 5.00 10.77
CA VAL A 158 9.51 5.00 11.13
C VAL A 158 9.76 5.70 12.45
N THR A 159 9.71 4.92 13.54
CA THR A 159 10.12 5.41 14.85
C THR A 159 11.60 5.70 14.90
N GLU A 160 12.02 6.62 15.76
CA GLU A 160 13.43 7.00 15.91
C GLU A 160 14.31 5.78 16.23
N GLN A 161 13.80 4.85 17.04
CA GLN A 161 14.51 3.62 17.40
C GLN A 161 14.65 2.65 16.22
N MET A 162 13.75 2.72 15.23
CA MET A 162 13.80 1.86 14.03
C MET A 162 14.60 2.46 12.88
N ARG A 163 14.98 3.75 12.94
CA ARG A 163 15.73 4.45 11.88
C ARG A 163 16.99 3.68 11.46
N VAL A 164 17.88 3.40 12.41
CA VAL A 164 19.16 2.72 12.14
C VAL A 164 18.96 1.30 11.62
N ALA A 165 17.95 0.58 12.13
CA ALA A 165 17.64 -0.76 11.67
C ALA A 165 17.16 -0.76 10.21
N LEU A 166 16.30 0.20 9.85
CA LEU A 166 15.78 0.36 8.50
C LEU A 166 16.90 0.73 7.51
N GLU A 167 17.77 1.68 7.85
CA GLU A 167 18.93 2.06 7.03
C GLU A 167 19.86 0.87 6.77
N LYS A 168 20.14 0.08 7.80
CA LYS A 168 20.97 -1.14 7.69
C LYS A 168 20.30 -2.21 6.83
N ALA A 169 18.99 -2.40 6.96
CA ALA A 169 18.26 -3.34 6.12
C ALA A 169 18.34 -2.94 4.64
N TYR A 170 18.08 -1.66 4.34
CA TYR A 170 18.18 -1.12 2.99
C TYR A 170 19.59 -1.22 2.42
N ALA A 171 20.62 -0.87 3.20
CA ALA A 171 22.02 -0.98 2.79
C ALA A 171 22.45 -2.44 2.55
N GLY A 172 21.87 -3.39 3.30
CA GLY A 172 22.15 -4.83 3.20
C GLY A 172 21.54 -5.52 1.98
N MET A 173 20.63 -4.86 1.25
CA MET A 173 20.01 -5.41 0.05
C MET A 173 20.91 -5.29 -1.19
N PRO A 174 21.00 -6.36 -2.02
CA PRO A 174 21.66 -6.29 -3.32
C PRO A 174 20.90 -5.35 -4.27
N GLY A 175 21.58 -4.87 -5.32
CA GLY A 175 20.93 -4.16 -6.42
C GLY A 175 20.74 -5.08 -7.63
N PRO A 176 19.72 -4.88 -8.47
CA PRO A 176 18.62 -3.90 -8.37
C PRO A 176 17.68 -4.12 -7.17
N LYS A 177 17.21 -3.03 -6.54
CA LYS A 177 16.26 -3.05 -5.41
C LYS A 177 15.22 -1.95 -5.51
N CYS A 178 14.06 -2.20 -4.91
CA CYS A 178 12.92 -1.31 -4.84
C CYS A 178 12.43 -1.16 -3.40
N VAL A 179 12.05 0.05 -2.99
CA VAL A 179 11.44 0.31 -1.67
C VAL A 179 9.97 0.65 -1.85
N MET A 180 9.10 -0.09 -1.17
CA MET A 180 7.66 0.12 -1.18
C MET A 180 7.18 0.55 0.21
N ALA A 181 6.63 1.76 0.30
CA ALA A 181 6.05 2.28 1.54
C ALA A 181 4.55 1.99 1.57
N VAL A 182 4.08 1.32 2.62
CA VAL A 182 2.72 0.80 2.73
C VAL A 182 1.96 1.45 3.87
N GLY A 183 0.89 2.15 3.52
CA GLY A 183 -0.04 2.80 4.44
C GLY A 183 0.28 4.27 4.73
N ALA A 184 -0.73 5.01 5.19
CA ALA A 184 -0.64 6.46 5.42
C ALA A 184 0.45 6.84 6.44
N CYS A 185 0.69 6.00 7.45
CA CYS A 185 1.80 6.19 8.38
C CYS A 185 3.16 6.15 7.66
N ALA A 186 3.39 5.17 6.78
CA ALA A 186 4.64 5.05 6.04
C ALA A 186 4.82 6.16 4.99
N LEU A 187 3.73 6.69 4.44
CA LEU A 187 3.76 7.70 3.38
C LEU A 187 3.85 9.14 3.86
N SER A 188 3.30 9.45 5.04
CA SER A 188 3.16 10.82 5.54
C SER A 188 3.31 10.97 7.06
N GLY A 189 3.70 9.92 7.79
CA GLY A 189 3.67 9.89 9.27
C GLY A 189 2.27 9.71 9.85
N GLY A 190 1.23 9.62 9.01
CA GLY A 190 -0.16 9.38 9.40
C GLY A 190 -0.68 10.40 10.42
N VAL A 191 -1.37 9.91 11.45
CA VAL A 191 -1.88 10.73 12.57
C VAL A 191 -0.79 11.17 13.56
N PHE A 192 0.35 10.49 13.57
CA PHE A 192 1.44 10.80 14.50
C PHE A 192 2.23 12.03 14.03
N GLY A 193 2.47 12.12 12.72
CA GLY A 193 3.26 13.18 12.12
C GLY A 193 4.71 13.21 12.63
N PRO A 194 5.50 14.22 12.19
CA PRO A 194 6.85 14.41 12.68
C PRO A 194 6.84 14.78 14.16
N SER A 195 7.56 14.02 14.98
CA SER A 195 7.68 14.22 16.41
C SER A 195 9.03 13.70 16.91
N PHE A 196 9.28 13.76 18.22
CA PHE A 196 10.49 13.17 18.81
C PHE A 196 10.51 11.64 18.74
N THR A 197 9.38 10.99 18.44
CA THR A 197 9.29 9.52 18.38
C THR A 197 9.25 8.97 16.97
N ALA A 198 8.83 9.75 15.96
CA ALA A 198 8.66 9.28 14.58
C ALA A 198 8.85 10.41 13.55
N GLY A 199 9.28 10.04 12.35
CA GLY A 199 9.43 10.95 11.21
C GLY A 199 8.13 11.24 10.46
N SER A 200 8.24 11.86 9.28
CA SER A 200 7.10 12.13 8.38
C SER A 200 6.84 10.98 7.39
N GLY A 201 7.37 9.79 7.68
CA GLY A 201 7.27 8.60 6.84
C GLY A 201 8.64 8.09 6.37
N VAL A 202 8.61 7.02 5.56
CA VAL A 202 9.79 6.26 5.13
C VAL A 202 10.75 7.08 4.27
N ALA A 203 10.20 8.02 3.49
CA ALA A 203 10.96 8.87 2.57
C ALA A 203 11.98 9.81 3.26
N ASP A 204 11.85 10.04 4.57
CA ASP A 204 12.79 10.85 5.36
C ASP A 204 14.07 10.06 5.73
N VAL A 205 14.08 8.75 5.51
CA VAL A 205 15.14 7.84 5.96
C VAL A 205 15.79 7.12 4.78
N ILE A 206 14.98 6.57 3.86
CA ILE A 206 15.46 5.84 2.68
C ILE A 206 14.64 6.25 1.44
N PRO A 207 15.20 6.13 0.22
CA PRO A 207 14.45 6.44 -0.99
C PRO A 207 13.24 5.49 -1.11
N VAL A 208 12.06 6.06 -1.39
CA VAL A 208 10.82 5.31 -1.63
C VAL A 208 10.51 5.32 -3.12
N ASP A 209 10.32 4.15 -3.69
CA ASP A 209 10.05 3.95 -5.11
C ASP A 209 8.55 3.81 -5.41
N VAL A 210 7.84 3.02 -4.59
CA VAL A 210 6.41 2.73 -4.75
C VAL A 210 5.64 3.09 -3.49
N GLU A 211 4.49 3.71 -3.67
CA GLU A 211 3.62 4.17 -2.59
C GLU A 211 2.29 3.44 -2.64
N VAL A 212 1.88 2.86 -1.51
CA VAL A 212 0.60 2.17 -1.36
C VAL A 212 -0.25 2.91 -0.31
N PRO A 213 -1.20 3.79 -0.74
CA PRO A 213 -2.03 4.54 0.20
C PRO A 213 -3.08 3.66 0.89
N GLY A 214 -3.45 4.04 2.11
CA GLY A 214 -4.52 3.40 2.90
C GLY A 214 -4.22 3.33 4.41
N ASN A 215 -5.23 3.04 5.24
CA ASN A 215 -5.05 2.91 6.69
C ASN A 215 -6.06 1.91 7.33
N PRO A 216 -5.76 0.60 7.32
CA PRO A 216 -4.71 -0.02 6.52
C PRO A 216 -5.13 -0.13 5.04
N PRO A 217 -4.17 -0.22 4.11
CA PRO A 217 -4.48 -0.60 2.72
C PRO A 217 -4.92 -2.06 2.69
N PRO A 218 -6.02 -2.42 1.97
CA PRO A 218 -6.45 -3.80 1.89
C PRO A 218 -5.42 -4.68 1.18
N PRO A 219 -5.42 -6.01 1.35
CA PRO A 219 -4.38 -6.88 0.79
C PRO A 219 -4.30 -6.80 -0.74
N LEU A 220 -5.44 -6.58 -1.42
CA LEU A 220 -5.45 -6.36 -2.88
C LEU A 220 -4.73 -5.07 -3.31
N ALA A 221 -4.77 -4.00 -2.51
CA ALA A 221 -4.01 -2.77 -2.76
C ALA A 221 -2.51 -2.99 -2.57
N ILE A 222 -2.11 -3.82 -1.59
CA ILE A 222 -0.70 -4.18 -1.40
C ILE A 222 -0.21 -5.05 -2.55
N LEU A 223 -1.01 -6.03 -3.01
CA LEU A 223 -0.72 -6.80 -4.22
C LEU A 223 -0.64 -5.91 -5.47
N HIS A 224 -1.53 -4.93 -5.59
CA HIS A 224 -1.45 -3.93 -6.65
C HIS A 224 -0.12 -3.17 -6.60
N GLY A 225 0.33 -2.75 -5.41
CA GLY A 225 1.63 -2.12 -5.21
C GLY A 225 2.80 -2.99 -5.67
N LEU A 226 2.77 -4.29 -5.39
CA LEU A 226 3.78 -5.24 -5.87
C LEU A 226 3.75 -5.40 -7.41
N LEU A 227 2.57 -5.39 -8.02
CA LEU A 227 2.44 -5.42 -9.48
C LEU A 227 2.98 -4.13 -10.12
N VAL A 228 2.71 -2.97 -9.52
CA VAL A 228 3.30 -1.68 -9.94
C VAL A 228 4.82 -1.70 -9.80
N ALA A 229 5.34 -2.23 -8.69
CA ALA A 229 6.78 -2.38 -8.46
C ALA A 229 7.48 -3.28 -9.48
N THR A 230 6.73 -4.14 -10.18
CA THR A 230 7.23 -5.04 -11.23
C THR A 230 6.88 -4.61 -12.65
N GLY A 231 6.27 -3.43 -12.82
CA GLY A 231 5.85 -2.92 -14.13
C GLY A 231 4.71 -3.71 -14.77
N ARG A 232 3.94 -4.47 -13.99
CA ARG A 232 2.80 -5.27 -14.46
C ARG A 232 1.47 -4.51 -14.41
N LYS A 233 1.48 -3.31 -13.82
CA LYS A 233 0.38 -2.34 -13.69
C LYS A 233 1.01 -0.95 -13.69
#